data_AF-A0A4R3MIL1-F1
#
_entry.id   AF-A0A4R3MIL1-F1
#
_cell.length_a   1.000
_cell.length_b   1.000
_cell.length_c   1.000
_cell.angle_alpha   90.00
_cell.angle_beta   90.00
_cell.angle_gamma   90.00
#
_symmetry.space_group_name_H-M   'P 1'
#
loop_
_entity.id
_entity.type
_entity.pdbx_description
1 polymer ?
#
loop_
_entity_poly.entity_id
_entity_poly.type
_entity_poly.pdbx_seq_one_letter_code
_entity_poly.pdbx_strand_id
1 'polypeptide(L)'
;MMSGPLTERLRVATGLLAGLPPVLAEKGLDFAQIARAAGLDPVAAVSEDAFVGLAEFARLLELAAVATDDDCFGLRLADRVSGELSGALTYAMRNAPTLRDALLTLIRYIRTRIDVTGFQLTVEDNQATVEWTFSPLIVHRAQLCDFSAVLLVRYVGWIVGPNWRPTSATIERPPPRSQDAHRRLFGRRIAFVQQGNSIAFPADLLSLPIEGADPVVHKIARQLLDRQLAERGEATDLITCAREEIVWSLPSEEGIQIDRLARRLGVSTRTLQRKLADAGTSFQELVDDTRRMLARRYLEDRNLRLSEIAYRLGFSAPSAFTRASYRWFGKNPAEVRRKLTTDRRDDD
;
A
#
# COMPACT_ATOMS: atom_id res chain seq x y z
N MET A 1 -1.75 -14.29 22.83
CA MET A 1 -0.91 -15.03 21.86
C MET A 1 -1.36 -14.62 20.44
N MET A 2 -0.94 -13.45 19.96
CA MET A 2 -1.34 -12.86 18.66
C MET A 2 -0.14 -12.15 17.98
N SER A 3 1.00 -12.83 18.01
CA SER A 3 2.30 -12.30 17.57
C SER A 3 2.64 -12.76 16.15
N GLY A 4 1.79 -12.44 15.18
CA GLY A 4 2.16 -12.47 13.76
C GLY A 4 2.89 -11.17 13.36
N PRO A 5 3.91 -11.19 12.48
CA PRO A 5 4.57 -9.97 12.01
C PRO A 5 3.59 -8.94 11.39
N LEU A 6 3.79 -7.63 11.61
CA LEU A 6 2.83 -6.57 11.20
C LEU A 6 2.48 -6.55 9.70
N THR A 7 3.29 -7.13 8.79
CA THR A 7 2.85 -7.23 7.38
C THR A 7 1.90 -8.36 7.10
N GLU A 8 1.79 -9.37 7.98
CA GLU A 8 0.71 -10.36 7.89
C GLU A 8 -0.66 -9.70 8.15
N ARG A 9 -0.67 -8.47 8.71
CA ARG A 9 -1.89 -7.69 8.94
C ARG A 9 -2.26 -6.78 7.77
N LEU A 10 -1.27 -6.27 7.03
CA LEU A 10 -1.54 -5.52 5.80
C LEU A 10 -1.96 -6.53 4.74
N ARG A 11 -3.17 -6.39 4.25
CA ARG A 11 -3.81 -7.36 3.39
C ARG A 11 -4.27 -6.72 2.10
N VAL A 12 -4.35 -7.57 1.09
CA VAL A 12 -4.86 -7.23 -0.23
C VAL A 12 -5.74 -8.35 -0.74
N ALA A 13 -6.86 -7.96 -1.35
CA ALA A 13 -7.80 -8.89 -1.94
C ALA A 13 -7.16 -9.58 -3.14
N THR A 14 -7.25 -10.91 -3.18
CA THR A 14 -6.72 -11.77 -4.24
C THR A 14 -7.37 -11.52 -5.60
N GLY A 15 -8.55 -10.89 -5.64
CA GLY A 15 -9.13 -10.43 -6.90
C GLY A 15 -8.22 -9.47 -7.69
N LEU A 16 -7.28 -8.78 -7.04
CA LEU A 16 -6.27 -7.96 -7.72
C LEU A 16 -5.16 -8.81 -8.39
N LEU A 17 -5.06 -10.10 -8.07
CA LEU A 17 -4.14 -11.08 -8.69
C LEU A 17 -4.76 -11.83 -9.87
N ALA A 18 -6.08 -11.73 -10.11
CA ALA A 18 -6.77 -12.60 -11.08
C ALA A 18 -6.18 -12.51 -12.50
N GLY A 19 -5.67 -11.34 -12.91
CA GLY A 19 -5.02 -11.15 -14.22
C GLY A 19 -3.57 -11.65 -14.29
N LEU A 20 -2.94 -12.04 -13.18
CA LEU A 20 -1.52 -12.36 -13.12
C LEU A 20 -1.18 -13.77 -13.65
N PRO A 21 -1.88 -14.85 -13.27
CA PRO A 21 -1.62 -16.17 -13.82
C PRO A 21 -1.63 -16.23 -15.36
N PRO A 22 -2.63 -15.68 -16.09
CA PRO A 22 -2.61 -15.75 -17.56
C PRO A 22 -1.46 -14.94 -18.17
N VAL A 23 -1.10 -13.80 -17.58
CA VAL A 23 0.03 -12.97 -18.07
C VAL A 23 1.36 -13.70 -17.94
N LEU A 24 1.58 -14.43 -16.84
CA LEU A 24 2.79 -15.24 -16.64
C LEU A 24 2.80 -16.46 -17.57
N ALA A 25 1.65 -17.12 -17.74
CA ALA A 25 1.53 -18.26 -18.66
C ALA A 25 1.84 -17.87 -20.12
N GLU A 26 1.39 -16.70 -20.59
CA GLU A 26 1.73 -16.15 -21.92
C GLU A 26 3.25 -15.94 -22.11
N LYS A 27 4.00 -15.80 -21.01
CA LYS A 27 5.46 -15.65 -20.99
C LYS A 27 6.19 -16.97 -20.72
N GLY A 28 5.47 -18.09 -20.64
CA GLY A 28 6.03 -19.40 -20.32
C GLY A 28 6.49 -19.54 -18.87
N LEU A 29 5.98 -18.71 -17.96
CA LEU A 29 6.34 -18.72 -16.54
C LEU A 29 5.24 -19.39 -15.71
N ASP A 30 5.66 -20.18 -14.72
CA ASP A 30 4.74 -20.81 -13.76
C ASP A 30 4.40 -19.83 -12.62
N PHE A 31 3.12 -19.41 -12.55
CA PHE A 31 2.60 -18.60 -11.46
C PHE A 31 2.85 -19.23 -10.09
N ALA A 32 2.67 -20.56 -9.96
CA ALA A 32 2.79 -21.23 -8.67
C ALA A 32 4.22 -21.20 -8.14
N GLN A 33 5.22 -21.28 -9.03
CA GLN A 33 6.63 -21.13 -8.66
C GLN A 33 6.93 -19.72 -8.14
N ILE A 34 6.47 -18.68 -8.84
CA ILE A 34 6.73 -17.29 -8.47
C ILE A 34 5.95 -16.92 -7.19
N ALA A 35 4.69 -17.37 -7.05
CA ALA A 35 3.89 -17.18 -5.84
C ALA A 35 4.56 -17.79 -4.60
N ARG A 36 5.06 -19.03 -4.70
CA ARG A 36 5.82 -19.67 -3.61
C ARG A 36 7.08 -18.89 -3.24
N ALA A 37 7.86 -18.45 -4.24
CA ALA A 37 9.04 -17.62 -4.02
C ALA A 37 8.70 -16.26 -3.35
N ALA A 38 7.50 -15.74 -3.59
CA ALA A 38 7.00 -14.54 -2.92
C ALA A 38 6.57 -14.78 -1.46
N GLY A 39 6.41 -16.04 -1.05
CA GLY A 39 5.86 -16.44 0.25
C GLY A 39 4.34 -16.57 0.26
N LEU A 40 3.71 -16.76 -0.90
CA LEU A 40 2.27 -16.97 -1.03
C LEU A 40 1.97 -18.44 -1.34
N ASP A 41 0.86 -18.93 -0.78
CA ASP A 41 0.23 -20.15 -1.27
C ASP A 41 -0.44 -19.86 -2.64
N PRO A 42 -0.03 -20.54 -3.73
CA PRO A 42 -0.62 -20.33 -5.06
C PRO A 42 -2.13 -20.53 -5.10
N VAL A 43 -2.67 -21.46 -4.29
CA VAL A 43 -4.11 -21.76 -4.28
C VAL A 43 -4.86 -20.62 -3.60
N ALA A 44 -4.39 -20.19 -2.42
CA ALA A 44 -4.97 -19.04 -1.73
C ALA A 44 -4.89 -17.77 -2.57
N ALA A 45 -3.78 -17.56 -3.32
CA ALA A 45 -3.54 -16.38 -4.13
C ALA A 45 -4.51 -16.19 -5.32
N VAL A 46 -5.17 -17.26 -5.77
CA VAL A 46 -6.17 -17.21 -6.86
C VAL A 46 -7.60 -17.45 -6.39
N SER A 47 -7.82 -17.68 -5.09
CA SER A 47 -9.16 -17.85 -4.52
C SER A 47 -9.96 -16.56 -4.69
N GLU A 48 -11.20 -16.68 -5.16
CA GLU A 48 -12.15 -15.57 -5.12
C GLU A 48 -12.44 -15.18 -3.66
N ASP A 49 -12.57 -13.88 -3.39
CA ASP A 49 -12.87 -13.28 -2.07
C ASP A 49 -11.89 -13.56 -0.91
N ALA A 50 -10.67 -14.02 -1.21
CA ALA A 50 -9.62 -14.18 -0.21
C ALA A 50 -8.78 -12.90 -0.03
N PHE A 51 -8.02 -12.86 1.06
CA PHE A 51 -6.98 -11.86 1.30
C PHE A 51 -5.63 -12.53 1.49
N VAL A 52 -4.61 -11.95 0.88
CA VAL A 52 -3.21 -12.31 1.09
C VAL A 52 -2.44 -11.14 1.71
N GLY A 53 -1.25 -11.40 2.23
CA GLY A 53 -0.39 -10.35 2.76
C GLY A 53 0.07 -9.39 1.65
N LEU A 54 -0.05 -8.09 1.90
CA LEU A 54 0.25 -7.05 0.92
C LEU A 54 1.76 -6.96 0.62
N ALA A 55 2.62 -7.29 1.59
CA ALA A 55 4.06 -7.34 1.37
C ALA A 55 4.45 -8.50 0.44
N GLU A 56 3.81 -9.66 0.61
CA GLU A 56 3.99 -10.84 -0.23
C GLU A 56 3.42 -10.60 -1.64
N PHE A 57 2.27 -9.92 -1.76
CA PHE A 57 1.73 -9.47 -3.04
C PHE A 57 2.68 -8.49 -3.76
N ALA A 58 3.20 -7.48 -3.07
CA ALA A 58 4.16 -6.55 -3.66
C ALA A 58 5.41 -7.30 -4.15
N ARG A 59 5.94 -8.23 -3.33
CA ARG A 59 7.07 -9.08 -3.71
C ARG A 59 6.77 -9.95 -4.92
N LEU A 60 5.57 -10.52 -5.03
CA LEU A 60 5.14 -11.30 -6.19
C LEU A 60 5.21 -10.47 -7.48
N LEU A 61 4.75 -9.22 -7.45
CA LEU A 61 4.85 -8.32 -8.61
C LEU A 61 6.30 -8.01 -9.00
N GLU A 62 7.18 -7.80 -8.01
CA GLU A 62 8.60 -7.56 -8.24
C GLU A 62 9.30 -8.80 -8.83
N LEU A 63 9.01 -9.99 -8.30
CA LEU A 63 9.55 -11.25 -8.84
C LEU A 63 9.05 -11.52 -10.27
N ALA A 64 7.78 -11.22 -10.55
CA ALA A 64 7.22 -11.32 -11.89
C ALA A 64 7.90 -10.34 -12.87
N ALA A 65 8.17 -9.11 -12.44
CA ALA A 65 8.91 -8.13 -13.24
C ALA A 65 10.33 -8.61 -13.58
N VAL A 66 11.04 -9.18 -12.61
CA VAL A 66 12.37 -9.75 -12.82
C VAL A 66 12.32 -10.96 -13.76
N ALA A 67 11.40 -11.90 -13.54
CA ALA A 67 11.27 -13.11 -14.34
C ALA A 67 10.88 -12.83 -15.79
N THR A 68 10.17 -11.73 -16.04
CA THR A 68 9.75 -11.31 -17.39
C THR A 68 10.70 -10.30 -18.05
N ASP A 69 11.74 -9.85 -17.35
CA ASP A 69 12.60 -8.72 -17.73
C ASP A 69 11.79 -7.46 -18.10
N ASP A 70 10.65 -7.22 -17.42
CA ASP A 70 9.78 -6.06 -17.63
C ASP A 70 9.75 -5.15 -16.39
N ASP A 71 10.49 -4.05 -16.46
CA ASP A 71 10.59 -3.06 -15.39
C ASP A 71 9.29 -2.23 -15.21
N CYS A 72 8.34 -2.36 -16.15
CA CYS A 72 7.01 -1.76 -16.09
C CYS A 72 5.90 -2.83 -15.98
N PHE A 73 6.22 -4.02 -15.47
CA PHE A 73 5.30 -5.15 -15.40
C PHE A 73 3.98 -4.81 -14.71
N GLY A 74 4.01 -4.17 -13.54
CA GLY A 74 2.82 -3.77 -12.78
C GLY A 74 1.91 -2.82 -13.57
N LEU A 75 2.50 -1.95 -14.40
CA LEU A 75 1.78 -1.04 -15.28
C LEU A 75 0.99 -1.81 -16.35
N ARG A 76 1.61 -2.83 -16.97
CA ARG A 76 0.97 -3.67 -18.00
C ARG A 76 0.03 -4.72 -17.43
N LEU A 77 0.31 -5.23 -16.23
CA LEU A 77 -0.57 -6.18 -15.57
C LEU A 77 -1.94 -5.57 -15.38
N ALA A 78 -2.00 -4.30 -14.96
CA ALA A 78 -3.25 -3.57 -14.85
C ALA A 78 -4.00 -3.47 -16.18
N ASP A 79 -3.32 -3.58 -17.34
CA ASP A 79 -3.98 -3.69 -18.64
C ASP A 79 -4.74 -5.00 -18.85
N ARG A 80 -4.31 -6.07 -18.18
CA ARG A 80 -4.90 -7.40 -18.27
C ARG A 80 -5.80 -7.74 -17.08
N VAL A 81 -5.73 -6.98 -16.00
CA VAL A 81 -6.80 -6.90 -14.98
C VAL A 81 -7.98 -6.10 -15.59
N SER A 82 -8.56 -6.68 -16.65
CA SER A 82 -9.66 -6.10 -17.43
C SER A 82 -10.97 -6.90 -17.26
N GLY A 83 -10.95 -8.04 -16.58
CA GLY A 83 -12.17 -8.80 -16.28
C GLY A 83 -12.76 -8.36 -14.96
N GLU A 84 -13.57 -7.30 -15.00
CA GLU A 84 -14.39 -6.81 -13.88
C GLU A 84 -13.59 -6.51 -12.61
N LEU A 85 -13.45 -5.23 -12.29
CA LEU A 85 -13.30 -4.85 -10.89
C LEU A 85 -14.59 -5.32 -10.22
N SER A 86 -14.60 -6.57 -9.75
CA SER A 86 -15.77 -7.25 -9.24
C SER A 86 -15.93 -6.90 -7.76
N GLY A 87 -17.16 -6.99 -7.29
CA GLY A 87 -17.51 -6.75 -5.89
C GLY A 87 -18.07 -5.36 -5.61
N ALA A 88 -18.52 -5.22 -4.36
CA ALA A 88 -19.38 -4.10 -3.93
C ALA A 88 -18.75 -2.72 -4.16
N LEU A 89 -17.42 -2.59 -4.07
CA LEU A 89 -16.73 -1.31 -4.25
C LEU A 89 -16.95 -0.74 -5.65
N THR A 90 -16.80 -1.56 -6.68
CA THR A 90 -16.96 -1.10 -8.06
C THR A 90 -18.41 -0.78 -8.36
N TYR A 91 -19.36 -1.59 -7.87
CA TYR A 91 -20.78 -1.27 -8.01
C TYR A 91 -21.12 0.07 -7.35
N ALA A 92 -20.60 0.32 -6.15
CA ALA A 92 -20.78 1.61 -5.47
C ALA A 92 -20.17 2.76 -6.28
N MET A 93 -18.95 2.60 -6.82
CA MET A 93 -18.31 3.65 -7.61
C MET A 93 -19.03 3.92 -8.94
N ARG A 94 -19.36 2.87 -9.71
CA ARG A 94 -20.01 3.01 -11.03
C ARG A 94 -21.44 3.53 -10.98
N ASN A 95 -22.08 3.44 -9.82
CA ASN A 95 -23.43 3.95 -9.61
C ASN A 95 -23.45 5.24 -8.78
N ALA A 96 -22.28 5.81 -8.47
CA ALA A 96 -22.21 7.08 -7.76
C ALA A 96 -22.75 8.23 -8.65
N PRO A 97 -23.32 9.29 -8.06
CA PRO A 97 -23.89 10.39 -8.86
C PRO A 97 -22.87 11.11 -9.73
N THR A 98 -21.66 11.34 -9.21
CA THR A 98 -20.59 12.08 -9.89
C THR A 98 -19.22 11.41 -9.74
N LEU A 99 -18.23 11.83 -10.53
CA LEU A 99 -16.84 11.43 -10.34
C LEU A 99 -16.35 11.73 -8.92
N ARG A 100 -16.74 12.88 -8.34
CA ARG A 100 -16.43 13.20 -6.93
C ARG A 100 -16.96 12.13 -5.99
N ASP A 101 -18.22 11.76 -6.14
CA ASP A 101 -18.87 10.77 -5.27
C ASP A 101 -18.23 9.38 -5.44
N ALA A 102 -17.85 9.00 -6.66
CA ALA A 102 -17.12 7.77 -6.91
C ALA A 102 -15.73 7.77 -6.25
N LEU A 103 -14.97 8.85 -6.36
CA LEU A 103 -13.64 8.97 -5.73
C LEU A 103 -13.74 9.00 -4.21
N LEU A 104 -14.72 9.68 -3.63
CA LEU A 104 -14.97 9.66 -2.19
C LEU A 104 -15.41 8.27 -1.69
N THR A 105 -16.22 7.57 -2.49
CA THR A 105 -16.59 6.17 -2.23
C THR A 105 -15.34 5.27 -2.25
N LEU A 106 -14.50 5.43 -3.27
CA LEU A 106 -13.23 4.72 -3.38
C LEU A 106 -12.33 4.99 -2.17
N ILE A 107 -12.14 6.26 -1.79
CA ILE A 107 -11.32 6.64 -0.64
C ILE A 107 -11.83 6.01 0.67
N ARG A 108 -13.13 6.07 0.91
CA ARG A 108 -13.74 5.52 2.14
C ARG A 108 -13.59 4.01 2.25
N TYR A 109 -13.77 3.30 1.13
CA TYR A 109 -13.91 1.85 1.14
C TYR A 109 -12.72 1.11 0.53
N ILE A 110 -11.64 1.79 0.10
CA ILE A 110 -10.45 1.12 -0.44
C ILE A 110 -9.90 0.05 0.50
N ARG A 111 -10.04 0.26 1.82
CA ARG A 111 -9.63 -0.65 2.88
C ARG A 111 -10.42 -1.96 2.89
N THR A 112 -11.53 -2.09 2.15
CA THR A 112 -12.16 -3.40 1.94
C THR A 112 -11.43 -4.23 0.87
N ARG A 113 -10.47 -3.64 0.16
CA ARG A 113 -9.71 -4.29 -0.92
C ARG A 113 -8.22 -4.34 -0.65
N ILE A 114 -7.63 -3.26 -0.14
CA ILE A 114 -6.20 -3.15 0.08
C ILE A 114 -5.90 -2.23 1.24
N ASP A 115 -4.97 -2.64 2.09
CA ASP A 115 -4.47 -1.81 3.19
C ASP A 115 -3.47 -0.78 2.65
N VAL A 116 -4.01 0.37 2.26
CA VAL A 116 -3.26 1.61 2.05
C VAL A 116 -3.21 2.38 3.34
N THR A 117 -2.15 3.14 3.50
CA THR A 117 -1.90 3.84 4.75
C THR A 117 -2.26 5.34 4.61
N GLY A 118 -2.43 5.83 3.39
CA GLY A 118 -3.01 7.14 3.10
C GLY A 118 -3.70 7.09 1.74
N PHE A 119 -4.91 7.65 1.68
CA PHE A 119 -5.64 7.84 0.43
C PHE A 119 -6.59 9.01 0.56
N GLN A 120 -6.38 10.07 -0.21
CA GLN A 120 -7.14 11.32 -0.07
C GLN A 120 -7.35 12.02 -1.40
N LEU A 121 -8.35 12.90 -1.42
CA LEU A 121 -8.65 13.84 -2.50
C LEU A 121 -8.52 15.25 -1.94
N THR A 122 -7.64 16.06 -2.51
CA THR A 122 -7.52 17.50 -2.25
C THR A 122 -7.98 18.28 -3.47
N VAL A 123 -8.52 19.49 -3.25
CA VAL A 123 -8.95 20.39 -4.32
C VAL A 123 -8.44 21.80 -4.00
N GLU A 124 -7.52 22.30 -4.81
CA GLU A 124 -6.86 23.59 -4.66
C GLU A 124 -6.69 24.23 -6.04
N ASP A 125 -6.91 25.53 -6.18
CA ASP A 125 -6.67 26.29 -7.42
C ASP A 125 -7.23 25.65 -8.72
N ASN A 126 -8.47 25.19 -8.68
CA ASN A 126 -9.15 24.45 -9.77
C ASN A 126 -8.46 23.14 -10.20
N GLN A 127 -7.63 22.57 -9.33
CA GLN A 127 -6.97 21.29 -9.51
C GLN A 127 -7.40 20.32 -8.40
N ALA A 128 -7.81 19.13 -8.83
CA ALA A 128 -8.09 18.00 -7.95
C ALA A 128 -6.88 17.06 -7.94
N THR A 129 -6.43 16.64 -6.76
CA THR A 129 -5.31 15.72 -6.60
C THR A 129 -5.75 14.53 -5.76
N VAL A 130 -5.60 13.33 -6.32
CA VAL A 130 -5.78 12.09 -5.57
C VAL A 130 -4.40 11.55 -5.19
N GLU A 131 -4.16 11.42 -3.90
CA GLU A 131 -2.88 10.97 -3.35
C GLU A 131 -3.04 9.65 -2.63
N TRP A 132 -2.12 8.71 -2.84
CA TRP A 132 -2.08 7.45 -2.11
C TRP A 132 -0.66 7.04 -1.73
N THR A 133 -0.58 6.35 -0.60
CA THR A 133 0.69 5.94 -0.02
C THR A 133 0.55 4.58 0.66
N PHE A 134 1.64 3.82 0.67
CA PHE A 134 1.70 2.47 1.25
C PHE A 134 2.55 2.46 2.51
N SER A 135 2.31 1.47 3.38
CA SER A 135 3.08 1.33 4.61
C SER A 135 4.56 1.17 4.27
N PRO A 136 5.49 1.94 4.87
CA PRO A 136 6.92 1.76 4.63
C PRO A 136 7.44 0.39 5.11
N LEU A 137 6.61 -0.42 5.79
CA LEU A 137 6.83 -1.86 6.01
C LEU A 137 6.93 -2.66 4.69
N ILE A 138 6.37 -2.15 3.61
CA ILE A 138 6.38 -2.74 2.27
C ILE A 138 7.54 -2.09 1.51
N VAL A 139 8.69 -2.79 1.50
CA VAL A 139 9.98 -2.24 1.07
C VAL A 139 10.10 -2.17 -0.45
N HIS A 140 9.85 -3.28 -1.14
CA HIS A 140 9.89 -3.38 -2.60
C HIS A 140 8.46 -3.30 -3.14
N ARG A 141 8.12 -2.13 -3.68
CA ARG A 141 6.74 -1.80 -4.09
C ARG A 141 6.69 -0.98 -5.37
N ALA A 142 7.73 -0.98 -6.18
CA ALA A 142 7.77 -0.21 -7.42
C ALA A 142 6.68 -0.68 -8.39
N GLN A 143 6.53 -2.00 -8.55
CA GLN A 143 5.49 -2.57 -9.39
C GLN A 143 4.09 -2.40 -8.79
N LEU A 144 3.97 -2.41 -7.46
CA LEU A 144 2.71 -2.12 -6.77
C LEU A 144 2.28 -0.64 -6.96
N CYS A 145 3.21 0.31 -6.86
CA CYS A 145 2.97 1.72 -7.17
C CYS A 145 2.43 1.88 -8.58
N ASP A 146 3.09 1.28 -9.57
CA ASP A 146 2.67 1.35 -10.97
C ASP A 146 1.28 0.72 -11.17
N PHE A 147 1.06 -0.46 -10.61
CA PHE A 147 -0.22 -1.18 -10.68
C PHE A 147 -1.39 -0.35 -10.12
N SER A 148 -1.24 0.19 -8.91
CA SER A 148 -2.28 1.03 -8.30
C SER A 148 -2.52 2.33 -9.06
N ALA A 149 -1.47 2.92 -9.63
CA ALA A 149 -1.58 4.14 -10.42
C ALA A 149 -2.40 3.92 -11.71
N VAL A 150 -2.20 2.79 -12.40
CA VAL A 150 -3.00 2.44 -13.59
C VAL A 150 -4.46 2.23 -13.23
N LEU A 151 -4.74 1.49 -12.15
CA LEU A 151 -6.11 1.27 -11.69
C LEU A 151 -6.83 2.60 -11.44
N LEU A 152 -6.17 3.54 -10.76
CA LEU A 152 -6.74 4.85 -10.47
C LEU A 152 -7.00 5.67 -11.75
N VAL A 153 -6.04 5.72 -12.68
CA VAL A 153 -6.24 6.41 -13.96
C VAL A 153 -7.38 5.78 -14.77
N ARG A 154 -7.49 4.45 -14.76
CA ARG A 154 -8.59 3.72 -15.42
C ARG A 154 -9.95 4.01 -14.79
N TYR A 155 -10.04 4.04 -13.47
CA TYR A 155 -11.29 4.38 -12.78
C TYR A 155 -11.79 5.76 -13.18
N VAL A 156 -10.90 6.76 -13.23
CA VAL A 156 -11.27 8.10 -13.71
C VAL A 156 -11.61 8.07 -15.20
N GLY A 157 -10.83 7.36 -16.02
CA GLY A 157 -11.05 7.22 -17.46
C GLY A 157 -12.36 6.52 -17.85
N TRP A 158 -12.92 5.66 -16.99
CA TRP A 158 -14.25 5.08 -17.22
C TRP A 158 -15.38 6.11 -17.20
N ILE A 159 -15.21 7.20 -16.46
CA ILE A 159 -16.21 8.25 -16.31
C ILE A 159 -15.91 9.41 -17.27
N VAL A 160 -14.65 9.82 -17.35
CA VAL A 160 -14.22 10.96 -18.18
C VAL A 160 -14.10 10.58 -19.66
N GLY A 161 -13.85 9.29 -19.95
CA GLY A 161 -13.70 8.75 -21.30
C GLY A 161 -12.29 8.23 -21.61
N PRO A 162 -12.15 7.44 -22.70
CA PRO A 162 -10.95 6.64 -22.99
C PRO A 162 -9.70 7.46 -23.32
N ASN A 163 -9.86 8.73 -23.69
CA ASN A 163 -8.75 9.63 -24.02
C ASN A 163 -8.26 10.46 -22.81
N TRP A 164 -8.90 10.29 -21.66
CA TRP A 164 -8.53 10.98 -20.42
C TRP A 164 -7.08 10.69 -20.01
N ARG A 165 -6.39 11.73 -19.54
CA ARG A 165 -5.04 11.65 -18.95
C ARG A 165 -4.91 12.66 -17.81
N PRO A 166 -4.24 12.32 -16.71
CA PRO A 166 -3.90 13.27 -15.66
C PRO A 166 -3.13 14.49 -16.21
N THR A 167 -3.33 15.65 -15.59
CA THR A 167 -2.53 16.86 -15.83
C THR A 167 -1.09 16.66 -15.39
N SER A 168 -0.89 15.97 -14.26
CA SER A 168 0.42 15.57 -13.76
C SER A 168 0.30 14.37 -12.83
N ALA A 169 1.42 13.69 -12.61
CA ALA A 169 1.51 12.59 -11.65
C ALA A 169 2.84 12.60 -10.90
N THR A 170 2.82 12.21 -9.65
CA THR A 170 4.01 11.85 -8.87
C THR A 170 3.96 10.37 -8.57
N ILE A 171 5.11 9.71 -8.65
CA ILE A 171 5.24 8.30 -8.31
C ILE A 171 6.46 8.12 -7.41
N GLU A 172 6.29 7.31 -6.37
CA GLU A 172 7.33 7.07 -5.36
C GLU A 172 8.54 6.30 -5.93
N ARG A 173 8.29 5.36 -6.84
CA ARG A 173 9.35 4.48 -7.36
C ARG A 173 10.45 5.23 -8.12
N PRO A 174 11.68 4.66 -8.18
CA PRO A 174 12.70 5.11 -9.13
C PRO A 174 12.22 5.01 -10.58
N PRO A 175 12.73 5.86 -11.49
CA PRO A 175 12.37 5.79 -12.90
C PRO A 175 12.79 4.42 -13.49
N PRO A 176 11.92 3.75 -14.27
CA PRO A 176 12.28 2.52 -14.96
C PRO A 176 13.28 2.77 -16.12
N ARG A 177 13.85 1.69 -16.66
CA ARG A 177 14.74 1.73 -17.85
C ARG A 177 14.14 2.51 -19.03
N SER A 178 12.84 2.33 -19.29
CA SER A 178 12.06 3.15 -20.24
C SER A 178 10.82 3.70 -19.57
N GLN A 179 10.58 5.00 -19.72
CA GLN A 179 9.43 5.71 -19.16
C GLN A 179 8.25 5.81 -20.14
N ASP A 180 8.34 5.19 -21.31
CA ASP A 180 7.33 5.38 -22.37
C ASP A 180 5.97 4.84 -21.96
N ALA A 181 5.94 3.75 -21.19
CA ALA A 181 4.70 3.20 -20.63
C ALA A 181 4.03 4.19 -19.68
N HIS A 182 4.79 4.76 -18.74
CA HIS A 182 4.30 5.82 -17.85
C HIS A 182 3.83 7.06 -18.61
N ARG A 183 4.60 7.53 -19.61
CA ARG A 183 4.20 8.69 -20.41
C ARG A 183 2.93 8.44 -21.23
N ARG A 184 2.72 7.21 -21.69
CA ARG A 184 1.46 6.81 -22.34
C ARG A 184 0.28 6.81 -21.38
N LEU A 185 0.48 6.62 -20.08
CA LEU A 185 -0.59 6.62 -19.08
C LEU A 185 -0.84 8.01 -18.48
N PHE A 186 0.20 8.67 -17.98
CA PHE A 186 0.12 9.94 -17.23
C PHE A 186 0.32 11.18 -18.10
N GLY A 187 0.76 11.02 -19.36
CA GLY A 187 1.24 12.13 -20.17
C GLY A 187 2.67 12.53 -19.82
N ARG A 188 3.08 13.72 -20.24
CA ARG A 188 4.49 14.16 -20.15
C ARG A 188 4.92 14.65 -18.75
N ARG A 189 3.97 15.03 -17.90
CA ARG A 189 4.22 15.64 -16.58
C ARG A 189 4.22 14.60 -15.46
N ILE A 190 5.17 13.68 -15.51
CA ILE A 190 5.38 12.67 -14.46
C ILE A 190 6.72 12.92 -13.75
N ALA A 191 6.69 12.88 -12.41
CA ALA A 191 7.88 12.93 -11.56
C ALA A 191 8.03 11.63 -10.77
N PHE A 192 9.27 11.11 -10.71
CA PHE A 192 9.63 9.91 -9.96
C PHE A 192 10.37 10.28 -8.67
N VAL A 193 10.58 9.31 -7.77
CA VAL A 193 11.32 9.50 -6.51
C VAL A 193 10.65 10.56 -5.62
N GLN A 194 9.33 10.51 -5.52
CA GLN A 194 8.54 11.43 -4.70
C GLN A 194 8.14 10.76 -3.36
N GLN A 195 7.74 11.54 -2.36
CA GLN A 195 7.38 11.00 -1.02
C GLN A 195 6.12 10.10 -1.04
N GLY A 196 5.28 10.27 -2.05
CA GLY A 196 4.06 9.50 -2.24
C GLY A 196 3.70 9.43 -3.71
N ASN A 197 2.52 8.87 -3.99
CA ASN A 197 2.00 8.78 -5.34
C ASN A 197 0.79 9.68 -5.47
N SER A 198 0.68 10.41 -6.58
CA SER A 198 -0.49 11.22 -6.86
C SER A 198 -0.80 11.32 -8.34
N ILE A 199 -2.08 11.57 -8.64
CA ILE A 199 -2.52 12.06 -9.93
C ILE A 199 -3.30 13.36 -9.73
N ALA A 200 -3.02 14.35 -10.56
CA ALA A 200 -3.69 15.64 -10.51
C ALA A 200 -4.44 15.90 -11.83
N PHE A 201 -5.60 16.56 -11.75
CA PHE A 201 -6.49 16.81 -12.88
C PHE A 201 -7.39 18.04 -12.66
N PRO A 202 -8.03 18.60 -13.70
CA PRO A 202 -8.93 19.75 -13.54
C PRO A 202 -10.08 19.41 -12.60
N ALA A 203 -10.34 20.28 -11.62
CA ALA A 203 -11.37 20.05 -10.60
C ALA A 203 -12.78 20.00 -11.20
N ASP A 204 -13.01 20.63 -12.35
CA ASP A 204 -14.28 20.61 -13.08
C ASP A 204 -14.73 19.18 -13.44
N LEU A 205 -13.79 18.25 -13.62
CA LEU A 205 -14.10 16.84 -13.91
C LEU A 205 -14.81 16.16 -12.74
N LEU A 206 -14.60 16.63 -11.50
CA LEU A 206 -15.24 16.07 -10.31
C LEU A 206 -16.77 16.18 -10.37
N SER A 207 -17.30 17.16 -11.12
CA SER A 207 -18.73 17.39 -11.30
C SER A 207 -19.35 16.57 -12.42
N LEU A 208 -18.57 15.79 -13.17
CA LEU A 208 -19.10 14.97 -14.26
C LEU A 208 -20.03 13.88 -13.69
N PRO A 209 -21.27 13.77 -14.24
CA PRO A 209 -22.18 12.71 -13.85
C PRO A 209 -21.69 11.35 -14.39
N ILE A 210 -21.95 10.28 -13.65
CA ILE A 210 -21.66 8.93 -14.13
C ILE A 210 -22.88 8.44 -14.93
N GLU A 211 -22.67 8.17 -16.21
CA GLU A 211 -23.73 7.69 -17.09
C GLU A 211 -24.20 6.30 -16.66
N GLY A 212 -25.52 6.11 -16.60
CA GLY A 212 -26.14 4.85 -16.16
C GLY A 212 -26.09 4.60 -14.65
N ALA A 213 -25.73 5.60 -13.84
CA ALA A 213 -25.71 5.47 -12.39
C ALA A 213 -27.11 5.24 -11.80
N ASP A 214 -27.25 4.16 -11.01
CA ASP A 214 -28.46 3.86 -10.25
C ASP A 214 -28.24 4.16 -8.73
N PRO A 215 -28.90 5.19 -8.17
CA PRO A 215 -28.80 5.54 -6.76
C PRO A 215 -29.17 4.38 -5.80
N VAL A 216 -30.06 3.49 -6.22
CA VAL A 216 -30.47 2.31 -5.43
C VAL A 216 -29.32 1.30 -5.37
N VAL A 217 -28.71 0.98 -6.51
CA VAL A 217 -27.55 0.08 -6.58
C VAL A 217 -26.37 0.67 -5.78
N HIS A 218 -26.10 1.97 -5.93
CA HIS A 218 -25.08 2.67 -5.15
C HIS A 218 -25.31 2.53 -3.64
N LYS A 219 -26.55 2.74 -3.18
CA LYS A 219 -26.91 2.63 -1.77
C LYS A 219 -26.75 1.20 -1.24
N ILE A 220 -27.23 0.18 -1.97
CA ILE A 220 -27.11 -1.23 -1.57
C ILE A 220 -25.64 -1.64 -1.49
N ALA A 221 -24.85 -1.29 -2.50
CA ALA A 221 -23.43 -1.59 -2.53
C ALA A 221 -22.68 -0.93 -1.36
N ARG A 222 -23.00 0.32 -1.03
CA ARG A 222 -22.45 1.01 0.15
C ARG A 222 -22.83 0.36 1.47
N GLN A 223 -24.06 -0.12 1.62
CA GLN A 223 -24.47 -0.83 2.84
C GLN A 223 -23.68 -2.13 3.03
N LEU A 224 -23.40 -2.87 1.95
CA LEU A 224 -22.54 -4.06 2.01
C LEU A 224 -21.10 -3.67 2.38
N LEU A 225 -20.56 -2.60 1.79
CA LEU A 225 -19.23 -2.10 2.12
C LEU A 225 -19.12 -1.59 3.56
N ASP A 226 -20.15 -0.95 4.09
CA ASP A 226 -20.20 -0.50 5.48
C ASP A 226 -20.15 -1.72 6.43
N ARG A 227 -20.84 -2.83 6.11
CA ARG A 227 -20.74 -4.08 6.88
C ARG A 227 -19.35 -4.70 6.80
N GLN A 228 -18.78 -4.83 5.61
CA GLN A 228 -17.42 -5.35 5.42
C GLN A 228 -16.36 -4.51 6.17
N LEU A 229 -16.54 -3.18 6.15
CA LEU A 229 -15.66 -2.26 6.86
C LEU A 229 -15.85 -2.36 8.38
N ALA A 230 -17.08 -2.55 8.86
CA ALA A 230 -17.37 -2.78 10.28
C ALA A 230 -16.79 -4.12 10.77
N GLU A 231 -16.93 -5.20 10.02
CA GLU A 231 -16.31 -6.51 10.31
C GLU A 231 -14.78 -6.40 10.37
N ARG A 232 -14.16 -5.64 9.46
CA ARG A 232 -12.72 -5.32 9.53
C ARG A 232 -12.38 -4.39 10.71
N GLY A 233 -13.23 -3.43 11.02
CA GLY A 233 -13.03 -2.43 12.08
C GLY A 233 -13.14 -3.03 13.49
N GLU A 234 -14.10 -3.93 13.72
CA GLU A 234 -14.21 -4.73 14.95
C GLU A 234 -13.03 -5.69 15.11
N ALA A 235 -12.42 -6.12 14.00
CA ALA A 235 -11.18 -6.91 13.99
C ALA A 235 -9.89 -6.07 14.16
N THR A 236 -9.95 -4.73 14.00
CA THR A 236 -8.75 -3.86 14.07
C THR A 236 -8.66 -3.21 15.44
N ASP A 237 -7.90 -3.84 16.34
CA ASP A 237 -7.54 -3.30 17.66
C ASP A 237 -6.93 -1.88 17.55
N LEU A 238 -7.31 -0.97 18.46
CA LEU A 238 -6.81 0.43 18.51
C LEU A 238 -5.28 0.49 18.50
N ILE A 239 -4.63 -0.53 19.07
CA ILE A 239 -3.17 -0.66 19.10
C ILE A 239 -2.59 -0.92 17.71
N THR A 240 -3.32 -1.62 16.86
CA THR A 240 -2.95 -1.83 15.46
C THR A 240 -2.96 -0.50 14.71
N CYS A 241 -4.05 0.28 14.84
CA CYS A 241 -4.12 1.62 14.26
C CYS A 241 -3.01 2.52 14.80
N ALA A 242 -2.73 2.44 16.11
CA ALA A 242 -1.63 3.18 16.72
C ALA A 242 -0.26 2.81 16.16
N ARG A 243 0.01 1.53 15.89
CA ARG A 243 1.25 1.08 15.24
C ARG A 243 1.36 1.59 13.81
N GLU A 244 0.29 1.51 13.02
CA GLU A 244 0.27 2.02 11.63
C GLU A 244 0.60 3.53 11.57
N GLU A 245 -0.01 4.30 12.46
CA GLU A 245 0.24 5.74 12.59
C GLU A 245 1.66 6.07 13.09
N ILE A 246 2.23 5.23 13.95
CA ILE A 246 3.64 5.32 14.34
C ILE A 246 4.53 5.10 13.13
N VAL A 247 4.29 4.03 12.36
CA VAL A 247 5.07 3.71 11.16
C VAL A 247 5.13 4.91 10.21
N TRP A 248 4.01 5.61 10.04
CA TRP A 248 3.93 6.83 9.24
C TRP A 248 4.77 7.99 9.73
N SER A 249 4.82 8.13 11.04
CA SER A 249 5.47 9.26 11.69
C SER A 249 6.99 9.06 11.80
N LEU A 250 7.51 7.86 11.48
CA LEU A 250 8.94 7.57 11.56
C LEU A 250 9.78 8.44 10.61
N PRO A 251 9.46 8.59 9.31
CA PRO A 251 10.28 9.41 8.41
C PRO A 251 10.11 10.93 8.64
N SER A 252 9.18 11.35 9.51
CA SER A 252 8.90 12.77 9.76
C SER A 252 9.97 13.42 10.62
N GLU A 253 10.40 14.62 10.25
CA GLU A 253 11.32 15.46 11.03
C GLU A 253 10.73 15.88 12.39
N GLU A 254 9.41 15.92 12.50
CA GLU A 254 8.69 16.37 13.71
C GLU A 254 8.65 15.31 14.82
N GLY A 255 9.04 14.07 14.51
CA GLY A 255 9.08 12.94 15.45
C GLY A 255 7.70 12.38 15.81
N ILE A 256 7.70 11.36 16.68
CA ILE A 256 6.49 10.62 17.07
C ILE A 256 6.01 11.11 18.44
N GLN A 257 4.82 11.72 18.49
CA GLN A 257 4.22 12.26 19.71
C GLN A 257 2.86 11.65 19.99
N ILE A 258 2.60 11.30 21.25
CA ILE A 258 1.38 10.62 21.68
C ILE A 258 0.12 11.47 21.45
N ASP A 259 0.19 12.80 21.62
CA ASP A 259 -0.97 13.69 21.43
C ASP A 259 -1.36 13.83 19.95
N ARG A 260 -0.39 13.73 19.03
CA ARG A 260 -0.66 13.68 17.59
C ARG A 260 -1.27 12.35 17.21
N LEU A 261 -0.71 11.26 17.73
CA LEU A 261 -1.22 9.91 17.52
C LEU A 261 -2.68 9.79 18.00
N ALA A 262 -2.98 10.25 19.21
CA ALA A 262 -4.33 10.23 19.77
C ALA A 262 -5.33 11.03 18.91
N ARG A 263 -4.95 12.22 18.46
CA ARG A 263 -5.76 13.05 17.56
C ARG A 263 -6.05 12.34 16.23
N ARG A 264 -5.04 11.73 15.59
CA ARG A 264 -5.24 10.99 14.32
C ARG A 264 -6.15 9.78 14.49
N LEU A 265 -6.10 9.15 15.66
CA LEU A 265 -6.95 8.01 16.02
C LEU A 265 -8.35 8.40 16.53
N GLY A 266 -8.67 9.71 16.60
CA GLY A 266 -9.98 10.18 17.06
C GLY A 266 -10.27 9.93 18.55
N VAL A 267 -9.23 9.78 19.38
CA VAL A 267 -9.35 9.51 20.82
C VAL A 267 -8.56 10.52 21.65
N SER A 268 -8.87 10.64 22.95
CA SER A 268 -8.02 11.42 23.86
C SER A 268 -6.70 10.69 24.15
N THR A 269 -5.64 11.44 24.48
CA THR A 269 -4.35 10.87 24.91
C THR A 269 -4.52 9.91 26.09
N ARG A 270 -5.38 10.26 27.05
CA ARG A 270 -5.71 9.40 28.20
C ARG A 270 -6.38 8.08 27.77
N THR A 271 -7.29 8.14 26.82
CA THR A 271 -7.97 6.94 26.27
C THR A 271 -6.96 6.02 25.58
N LEU A 272 -6.05 6.59 24.78
CA LEU A 272 -5.01 5.82 24.09
C LEU A 272 -4.04 5.17 25.08
N GLN A 273 -3.55 5.93 26.07
CA GLN A 273 -2.66 5.40 27.12
C GLN A 273 -3.31 4.25 27.90
N ARG A 274 -4.59 4.41 28.28
CA ARG A 274 -5.34 3.35 28.98
C ARG A 274 -5.43 2.09 28.13
N LYS A 275 -5.84 2.22 26.85
CA LYS A 275 -5.94 1.07 25.93
C LYS A 275 -4.59 0.36 25.73
N LEU A 276 -3.49 1.09 25.67
CA LEU A 276 -2.15 0.50 25.59
C LEU A 276 -1.81 -0.27 26.87
N ALA A 277 -2.06 0.33 28.03
CA ALA A 277 -1.83 -0.30 29.32
C ALA A 277 -2.69 -1.56 29.53
N ASP A 278 -3.96 -1.52 29.13
CA ASP A 278 -4.90 -2.65 29.18
C ASP A 278 -4.38 -3.84 28.34
N ALA A 279 -3.62 -3.57 27.28
CA ALA A 279 -2.97 -4.58 26.46
C ALA A 279 -1.53 -4.90 26.87
N GLY A 280 -1.08 -4.43 28.04
CA GLY A 280 0.25 -4.69 28.59
C GLY A 280 1.39 -4.02 27.82
N THR A 281 1.15 -2.86 27.19
CA THR A 281 2.18 -2.08 26.51
C THR A 281 2.08 -0.59 26.84
N SER A 282 3.06 0.18 26.41
CA SER A 282 3.10 1.63 26.51
C SER A 282 3.37 2.27 25.15
N PHE A 283 3.14 3.58 25.02
CA PHE A 283 3.43 4.29 23.78
C PHE A 283 4.91 4.13 23.36
N GLN A 284 5.84 4.21 24.31
CA GLN A 284 7.27 4.11 24.01
C GLN A 284 7.66 2.69 23.57
N GLU A 285 7.11 1.66 24.22
CA GLU A 285 7.30 0.27 23.81
C GLU A 285 6.68 0.00 22.44
N LEU A 286 5.50 0.57 22.17
CA LEU A 286 4.84 0.46 20.87
C LEU A 286 5.70 1.04 19.75
N VAL A 287 6.32 2.21 19.99
CA VAL A 287 7.26 2.84 19.06
C VAL A 287 8.51 1.98 18.86
N ASP A 288 9.13 1.52 19.95
CA ASP A 288 10.35 0.73 19.90
C ASP A 288 10.15 -0.62 19.22
N ASP A 289 9.06 -1.32 19.52
CA ASP A 289 8.69 -2.57 18.85
C ASP A 289 8.47 -2.38 17.36
N THR A 290 7.78 -1.30 16.99
CA THR A 290 7.48 -0.99 15.59
C THR A 290 8.77 -0.71 14.82
N ARG A 291 9.69 0.09 15.39
CA ARG A 291 11.02 0.31 14.83
C ARG A 291 11.84 -0.97 14.74
N ARG A 292 11.85 -1.79 15.79
CA ARG A 292 12.56 -3.08 15.81
C ARG A 292 12.09 -3.99 14.69
N MET A 293 10.77 -4.07 14.48
CA MET A 293 10.20 -4.90 13.43
C MET A 293 10.58 -4.42 12.03
N LEU A 294 10.46 -3.12 11.77
CA LEU A 294 10.90 -2.49 10.53
C LEU A 294 12.40 -2.69 10.29
N ALA A 295 13.21 -2.52 11.33
CA ALA A 295 14.66 -2.70 11.26
C ALA A 295 15.02 -4.10 10.79
N ARG A 296 14.37 -5.14 11.33
CA ARG A 296 14.61 -6.52 10.90
C ARG A 296 14.38 -6.69 9.39
N ARG A 297 13.25 -6.18 8.87
CA ARG A 297 12.90 -6.24 7.43
C ARG A 297 13.88 -5.47 6.57
N TYR A 298 14.20 -4.24 6.93
CA TYR A 298 15.13 -3.44 6.14
C TYR A 298 16.55 -4.03 6.14
N LEU A 299 16.93 -4.73 7.21
CA LEU A 299 18.23 -5.40 7.30
C LEU A 299 18.33 -6.66 6.44
N GLU A 300 17.20 -7.30 6.08
CA GLU A 300 17.16 -8.43 5.15
C GLU A 300 17.55 -8.01 3.72
N ASP A 301 17.25 -6.78 3.32
CA ASP A 301 17.65 -6.23 2.02
C ASP A 301 19.11 -5.75 2.04
N ARG A 302 19.95 -6.40 1.24
CA ARG A 302 21.38 -6.05 1.07
C ARG A 302 21.57 -4.75 0.29
N ASN A 303 20.59 -4.33 -0.51
CA ASN A 303 20.68 -3.13 -1.34
C ASN A 303 20.41 -1.84 -0.56
N LEU A 304 19.72 -1.92 0.59
CA LEU A 304 19.50 -0.76 1.46
C LEU A 304 20.75 -0.41 2.28
N ARG A 305 21.18 0.85 2.23
CA ARG A 305 22.31 1.34 3.03
C ARG A 305 21.92 1.45 4.51
N LEU A 306 22.81 1.06 5.43
CA LEU A 306 22.51 1.12 6.87
C LEU A 306 22.18 2.53 7.38
N SER A 307 22.80 3.55 6.80
CA SER A 307 22.49 4.96 7.08
C SER A 307 21.06 5.31 6.66
N GLU A 308 20.65 4.88 5.47
CA GLU A 308 19.30 5.08 4.95
C GLU A 308 18.25 4.40 5.83
N ILE A 309 18.54 3.18 6.29
CA ILE A 309 17.68 2.46 7.24
C ILE A 309 17.48 3.25 8.53
N ALA A 310 18.54 3.85 9.08
CA ALA A 310 18.43 4.66 10.29
C ALA A 310 17.44 5.82 10.11
N TYR A 311 17.52 6.53 8.99
CA TYR A 311 16.60 7.65 8.71
C TYR A 311 15.17 7.17 8.43
N ARG A 312 14.98 6.08 7.68
CA ARG A 312 13.65 5.48 7.46
C ARG A 312 12.98 5.04 8.78
N LEU A 313 13.77 4.67 9.79
CA LEU A 313 13.30 4.34 11.14
C LEU A 313 13.12 5.57 12.05
N GLY A 314 13.29 6.79 11.53
CA GLY A 314 13.12 8.02 12.29
C GLY A 314 14.19 8.26 13.35
N PHE A 315 15.42 7.76 13.13
CA PHE A 315 16.56 8.14 13.96
C PHE A 315 17.21 9.40 13.41
N SER A 316 17.58 10.32 14.30
CA SER A 316 18.30 11.55 13.95
C SER A 316 19.72 11.30 13.44
N ALA A 317 20.32 10.15 13.77
CA ALA A 317 21.64 9.77 13.31
C ALA A 317 21.81 8.25 13.24
N PRO A 318 22.66 7.72 12.33
CA PRO A 318 23.00 6.29 12.27
C PRO A 318 23.53 5.71 13.59
N SER A 319 24.23 6.51 14.41
CA SER A 319 24.73 6.09 15.72
C SER A 319 23.60 5.77 16.72
N ALA A 320 22.45 6.46 16.62
CA ALA A 320 21.28 6.17 17.45
C ALA A 320 20.63 4.84 17.04
N PHE A 321 20.56 4.55 15.74
CA PHE A 321 20.13 3.24 15.25
C PHE A 321 21.06 2.11 15.72
N THR A 322 22.37 2.30 15.70
CA THR A 322 23.33 1.31 16.22
C THR A 322 23.07 0.96 17.68
N ARG A 323 22.89 1.96 18.56
CA ARG A 323 22.55 1.72 19.98
C ARG A 323 21.22 0.97 20.13
N ALA A 324 20.21 1.34 19.36
CA ALA A 324 18.92 0.66 19.37
C ALA A 324 19.04 -0.80 18.88
N SER A 325 19.85 -1.06 17.85
CA SER A 325 20.12 -2.39 17.31
C SER A 325 20.78 -3.30 18.36
N TYR A 326 21.74 -2.80 19.14
CA TYR A 326 22.32 -3.54 20.28
C TYR A 326 21.26 -3.89 21.32
N ARG A 327 20.41 -2.93 21.69
CA ARG A 327 19.33 -3.16 22.66
C ARG A 327 18.31 -4.21 22.16
N TRP A 328 17.97 -4.20 20.87
CA TRP A 328 16.93 -5.06 20.30
C TRP A 328 17.40 -6.44 19.85
N PHE A 329 18.64 -6.53 19.37
CA PHE A 329 19.17 -7.71 18.69
C PHE A 329 20.49 -8.21 19.29
N GLY A 330 21.05 -7.52 20.29
CA GLY A 330 22.32 -7.85 20.93
C GLY A 330 23.55 -7.59 20.06
N LYS A 331 23.39 -7.02 18.86
CA LYS A 331 24.44 -6.85 17.85
C LYS A 331 24.27 -5.54 17.09
N ASN A 332 25.31 -5.10 16.38
CA ASN A 332 25.19 -3.93 15.51
C ASN A 332 24.43 -4.26 14.20
N PRO A 333 23.90 -3.26 13.47
CA PRO A 333 23.07 -3.50 12.28
C PRO A 333 23.77 -4.33 11.19
N ALA A 334 25.08 -4.14 10.98
CA ALA A 334 25.83 -4.87 9.96
C ALA A 334 25.94 -6.36 10.27
N GLU A 335 26.15 -6.70 11.54
CA GLU A 335 26.20 -8.08 12.01
C GLU A 335 24.85 -8.78 11.95
N VAL A 336 23.78 -8.07 12.32
CA VAL A 336 22.39 -8.57 12.22
C VAL A 336 22.06 -8.88 10.77
N ARG A 337 22.34 -7.95 9.85
CA ARG A 337 22.17 -8.16 8.40
C ARG A 337 22.92 -9.39 7.92
N ARG A 338 24.22 -9.49 8.24
CA ARG A 338 25.04 -10.62 7.82
C ARG A 338 24.38 -11.94 8.22
N LYS A 339 23.95 -12.06 9.48
CA LYS A 339 23.27 -13.26 9.99
C LYS A 339 21.96 -13.56 9.25
N LEU A 340 21.06 -12.58 9.13
CA LEU A 340 19.77 -12.76 8.43
C LEU A 340 19.94 -13.20 6.97
N THR A 341 21.02 -12.77 6.34
CA THR A 341 21.31 -13.10 4.95
C THR A 341 22.16 -14.36 4.75
N THR A 342 22.68 -14.96 5.83
CA THR A 342 23.37 -16.26 5.83
C THR A 342 22.36 -17.37 6.09
N ASP A 343 21.45 -17.19 7.08
CA ASP A 343 20.40 -18.18 7.39
C ASP A 343 19.49 -18.51 6.17
N ARG A 344 19.32 -17.58 5.22
CA ARG A 344 18.56 -17.84 3.97
C ARG A 344 19.31 -18.64 2.90
N ARG A 345 20.63 -18.82 3.02
CA ARG A 345 21.42 -19.63 2.07
C ARG A 345 21.52 -21.09 2.46
N ASP A 346 21.22 -21.42 3.71
CA ASP A 346 21.30 -22.78 4.25
C ASP A 346 19.91 -23.49 4.23
N ASP A 347 18.84 -22.76 3.89
CA ASP A 347 17.46 -23.25 3.67
C ASP A 347 17.07 -23.36 2.17
N ASP A 348 17.97 -22.99 1.25
CA ASP A 348 17.91 -23.27 -0.20
C ASP A 348 18.70 -24.54 -0.51
#